data_AF-A0A956IL76-F1
#
_entry.id   AF-A0A956IL76-F1
#
_cell.length_a   1.000
_cell.length_b   1.000
_cell.length_c   1.000
_cell.angle_alpha   90.00
_cell.angle_beta   90.00
_cell.angle_gamma   90.00
#
_symmetry.space_group_name_H-M   'P 1'
#
loop_
_entity.id
_entity.type
_entity.pdbx_description
1 polymer ?
#
loop_
_entity_poly.entity_id
_entity_poly.type
_entity_poly.pdbx_seq_one_letter_code
_entity_poly.pdbx_strand_id
1 'polypeptide(L)' 'MSHRDLAVPTLPLEVPKEVRFQRFQVEVEVGDDTGKRAVSAGEELTLGSAEGNDLRLEDA' A
#
# COMPACT_ATOMS: atom_id res chain seq x y z
N MET A 1 -12.59 -33.35 -44.33
CA MET A 1 -12.09 -33.84 -43.02
C MET A 1 -11.50 -32.64 -42.30
N SER A 2 -12.20 -32.18 -41.26
CA SER A 2 -11.98 -30.93 -40.54
C SER A 2 -10.93 -31.11 -39.44
N HIS A 3 -9.93 -30.22 -39.37
CA HIS A 3 -9.09 -30.08 -38.19
C HIS A 3 -8.95 -28.59 -37.81
N ARG A 4 -9.85 -28.20 -36.90
CA ARG A 4 -9.66 -27.27 -35.78
C ARG A 4 -9.17 -25.87 -36.13
N ASP A 5 -10.13 -24.96 -36.30
CA ASP A 5 -10.00 -23.59 -35.82
C ASP A 5 -9.56 -23.61 -34.35
N LEU A 6 -8.31 -23.23 -34.10
CA LEU A 6 -7.84 -22.90 -32.76
C LEU A 6 -8.58 -21.61 -32.38
N ALA A 7 -9.64 -21.74 -31.59
CA ALA A 7 -10.28 -20.60 -30.95
C ALA A 7 -9.23 -19.88 -30.10
N VAL A 8 -8.72 -18.76 -30.60
CA VAL A 8 -7.93 -17.83 -29.80
C VAL A 8 -8.88 -17.32 -28.71
N PRO A 9 -8.61 -17.56 -27.41
CA PRO A 9 -9.46 -17.02 -26.37
C PRO A 9 -9.29 -15.50 -26.36
N THR A 10 -10.24 -14.81 -26.99
CA THR A 10 -10.39 -13.37 -26.86
C THR A 10 -10.92 -13.14 -25.45
N LEU A 11 -10.07 -12.62 -24.57
CA LEU A 11 -10.49 -12.16 -23.25
C LEU A 11 -11.51 -11.03 -23.46
N PRO A 12 -12.80 -11.21 -23.13
CA PRO A 12 -13.78 -10.17 -23.33
C PRO A 12 -13.98 -9.47 -21.99
N LEU A 13 -13.10 -8.54 -21.64
CA LEU A 13 -13.38 -7.60 -20.55
C LEU A 13 -12.53 -6.35 -20.76
N GLU A 14 -13.18 -5.27 -21.17
CA GLU A 14 -12.76 -3.92 -20.79
C GLU A 14 -12.87 -3.84 -19.27
N VAL A 15 -11.87 -4.35 -18.57
CA VAL A 15 -11.73 -4.15 -17.13
C VAL A 15 -11.43 -2.66 -16.97
N PRO A 16 -12.21 -1.88 -16.18
CA PRO A 16 -11.71 -0.61 -15.72
C PRO A 16 -10.45 -0.92 -14.90
N LYS A 17 -9.27 -0.56 -15.43
CA LYS A 17 -8.01 -0.73 -14.71
C LYS A 17 -7.97 0.30 -13.58
N GLU A 18 -8.67 0.03 -12.49
CA GLU A 18 -8.45 0.75 -11.25
C GLU A 18 -7.98 -0.22 -10.17
N VAL A 19 -6.69 -0.12 -9.87
CA VAL A 19 -6.01 -0.82 -8.78
C VAL A 19 -5.28 0.24 -7.98
N ARG A 20 -5.62 0.43 -6.70
CA ARG A 20 -4.74 1.08 -5.72
C ARG A 20 -4.96 0.51 -4.32
N PHE A 21 -3.97 -0.22 -3.83
CA PHE A 21 -3.76 -0.42 -2.40
C PHE A 21 -2.35 0.05 -2.08
N GLN A 22 -2.22 1.24 -1.52
CA GLN A 22 -0.93 1.79 -1.12
C GLN A 22 -0.84 1.77 0.41
N ARG A 23 -0.36 0.65 0.95
CA ARG A 23 0.02 0.54 2.36
C ARG A 23 1.52 0.76 2.46
N PHE A 24 1.93 1.69 3.29
CA PHE A 24 3.33 1.93 3.62
C PHE A 24 3.51 1.76 5.13
N GLN A 25 4.60 1.09 5.49
CA GLN A 25 5.00 0.90 6.87
C GLN A 25 6.26 1.72 7.11
N VAL A 26 6.27 2.44 8.22
CA VAL A 26 7.44 3.18 8.69
C VAL A 26 7.90 2.56 10.00
N GLU A 27 9.21 2.44 10.17
CA GLU A 27 9.88 2.03 11.39
C GLU A 27 10.96 3.05 11.74
N VAL A 28 11.07 3.40 13.01
CA VAL A 28 12.15 4.25 13.51
C VAL A 28 13.36 3.37 13.81
N GLU A 29 14.46 3.60 13.10
CA GLU A 29 15.69 2.80 13.24
C GLU A 29 16.68 3.38 14.26
N VAL A 30 16.59 4.67 14.58
CA VAL A 30 17.55 5.39 15.43
C VAL A 30 16.83 6.47 16.25
N GLY A 31 17.27 6.67 17.51
CA GLY A 31 16.73 7.67 18.45
C GLY A 31 15.93 7.05 19.59
N ASP A 32 15.33 7.88 20.44
CA ASP A 32 14.58 7.39 21.63
C ASP A 32 13.33 6.59 21.25
N ASP A 33 12.78 6.86 20.07
CA ASP A 33 11.64 6.15 19.49
C ASP A 33 12.00 4.88 18.71
N THR A 34 13.27 4.41 18.77
CA THR A 34 13.73 3.24 18.02
C THR A 34 12.82 2.02 18.23
N GLY A 35 12.40 1.40 17.13
CA GLY A 35 11.51 0.25 17.11
C GLY A 35 10.01 0.60 17.12
N LYS A 36 9.63 1.88 17.26
CA LYS A 36 8.25 2.31 17.01
C LYS A 36 7.93 2.17 15.51
N ARG A 37 6.71 1.70 15.21
CA ARG A 37 6.25 1.38 13.86
C ARG A 37 4.82 1.86 13.65
N ALA A 38 4.51 2.29 12.43
CA ALA A 38 3.14 2.57 12.00
C ALA A 38 2.90 2.05 10.58
N VAL A 39 1.65 1.71 10.30
CA VAL A 39 1.17 1.28 8.98
C VAL A 39 0.10 2.26 8.54
N SER A 40 0.20 2.75 7.31
CA SER A 40 -0.75 3.73 6.79
C SER A 40 -2.15 3.13 6.70
N ALA A 41 -3.14 3.88 7.21
CA ALA A 41 -4.56 3.57 7.06
C ALA A 41 -5.15 4.16 5.77
N GLY A 42 -4.47 5.16 5.18
CA GLY A 42 -4.88 5.84 3.96
C GLY A 42 -3.69 6.14 3.05
N GLU A 43 -3.88 7.15 2.19
CA GLU A 43 -2.86 7.60 1.23
C GLU A 43 -1.71 8.36 1.88
N GLU A 44 -1.88 8.79 3.14
CA GLU A 44 -0.91 9.54 3.93
C GLU A 44 -0.69 8.87 5.31
N LEU A 45 0.50 9.07 5.89
CA LEU A 45 0.86 8.67 7.26
C LEU A 45 1.53 9.87 7.91
N THR A 46 0.95 10.32 9.01
CA THR A 46 1.39 11.48 9.77
C THR A 46 2.37 11.07 10.87
N LEU A 47 3.48 11.79 10.93
CA LEU A 47 4.61 11.54 11.82
C LEU A 47 4.92 12.81 12.61
N GLY A 48 5.18 12.70 13.91
CA GLY A 48 5.61 13.82 14.75
C GLY A 48 5.08 13.74 16.18
N SER A 49 5.29 14.76 17.00
CA SER A 49 4.99 14.71 18.44
C SER A 49 3.56 15.05 18.84
N ALA A 50 2.75 15.57 17.91
CA ALA A 50 1.35 15.91 18.15
C ALA A 50 0.48 14.68 18.45
N GLU A 51 -0.49 14.86 19.35
CA GLU A 51 -1.52 13.86 19.61
C GLU A 51 -2.41 13.70 18.37
N GLY A 52 -2.65 12.46 17.96
CA GLY A 52 -3.45 12.12 16.77
C GLY A 52 -2.63 11.82 15.51
N ASN A 53 -1.31 11.98 15.53
CA ASN A 53 -0.45 11.47 14.46
C ASN A 53 -0.46 9.94 14.42
N ASP A 54 -0.38 9.36 13.22
CA ASP A 54 -0.35 7.91 13.01
C ASP A 54 0.86 7.25 13.70
N LEU A 55 2.00 7.95 13.70
CA LEU A 55 3.15 7.62 14.53
C LEU A 55 3.54 8.83 15.37
N ARG A 56 3.20 8.77 16.65
CA ARG A 56 3.63 9.75 17.63
C ARG A 56 5.08 9.50 18.05
N LEU A 57 5.92 10.50 17.82
CA LEU A 57 7.32 10.53 18.22
C LEU A 57 7.47 11.36 19.50
N GLU A 58 8.41 10.99 20.36
CA GLU A 58 8.74 11.75 21.56
C GLU A 58 9.67 12.91 21.18
N ASP A 59 9.44 14.08 21.76
CA ASP A 59 10.41 15.18 21.64
C ASP A 59 11.62 14.82 22.51
N ALA A 60 12.81 14.79 21.90
CA ALA A 60 14.09 14.54 22.57
C ALA A 60 14.42 15.58 23.67
#